data_AF-A0A5N6GD33-F1
#
_entry.id   AF-A0A5N6GD33-F1
#
_cell.length_a   1.000
_cell.length_b   1.000
_cell.length_c   1.000
_cell.angle_alpha   90.00
_cell.angle_beta   90.00
_cell.angle_gamma   90.00
#
_symmetry.space_group_name_H-M   'P 1'
#
loop_
_entity.id
_entity.type
_entity.pdbx_description
1 polymer ?
#
loop_
_entity_poly.entity_id
_entity_poly.type
_entity_poly.pdbx_seq_one_letter_code
_entity_poly.pdbx_strand_id
1 'polypeptide(L)'
;MPAVLRFLPFILLWLKVDHSKHPEYPRRSIEELEEEIFLQGISNGVLCTRGAWFRTEPNTPASGMFFRTTFASASEEAMATAIQRLGQAIRQSYRIE
;
A
#
# COMPACT_ATOMS: atom_id res chain seq x y z
N MET A 1 -12.92 -6.85 -31.32
CA MET A 1 -13.40 -5.66 -30.58
C MET A 1 -12.35 -5.32 -29.53
N PRO A 2 -11.56 -4.24 -29.67
CA PRO A 2 -10.53 -3.92 -28.70
C PRO A 2 -11.20 -3.37 -27.44
N ALA A 3 -10.82 -3.90 -26.28
CA ALA A 3 -11.27 -3.41 -24.99
C ALA A 3 -10.88 -1.93 -24.86
N VAL A 4 -11.89 -1.06 -24.88
CA VAL A 4 -11.71 0.34 -24.48
C VAL A 4 -11.37 0.30 -23.00
N LEU A 5 -10.09 0.50 -22.69
CA LEU A 5 -9.62 0.74 -21.34
C LEU A 5 -10.22 2.07 -20.89
N ARG A 6 -11.45 2.04 -20.35
CA ARG A 6 -12.03 3.19 -19.67
C ARG A 6 -11.17 3.48 -18.46
N PHE A 7 -10.38 4.54 -18.55
CA PHE A 7 -9.69 5.13 -17.41
C PHE A 7 -10.77 5.65 -16.45
N LEU A 8 -11.19 4.82 -15.49
CA LEU A 8 -12.06 5.23 -14.40
C LEU A 8 -11.15 5.66 -13.24
N PRO A 9 -10.88 6.95 -13.01
CA PRO A 9 -10.05 7.38 -11.88
C PRO A 9 -10.68 7.03 -10.51
N PHE A 10 -11.98 6.71 -10.48
CA PHE A 10 -12.74 6.45 -9.26
C PHE A 10 -12.49 5.11 -8.58
N ILE A 11 -11.82 4.15 -9.23
CA ILE A 11 -11.67 2.78 -8.67
C ILE A 11 -10.49 2.62 -7.71
N LEU A 12 -9.71 3.69 -7.49
CA LEU A 12 -8.47 3.66 -6.73
C LEU A 12 -8.64 4.33 -5.37
N LEU A 13 -8.14 3.69 -4.32
CA LEU A 13 -8.02 4.29 -2.99
C LEU A 13 -6.54 4.56 -2.70
N TRP A 14 -6.27 5.76 -2.17
CA TRP A 14 -4.93 6.20 -1.78
C TRP A 14 -4.84 6.28 -0.26
N LEU A 15 -4.16 5.30 0.34
CA LEU A 15 -4.08 5.14 1.78
C LEU A 15 -2.78 5.75 2.28
N LYS A 16 -2.85 6.79 3.11
CA LYS A 16 -1.69 7.35 3.81
C LYS A 16 -1.44 6.59 5.11
N VAL A 17 -0.21 6.14 5.33
CA VAL A 17 0.23 5.52 6.59
C VAL A 17 1.23 6.44 7.28
N ASP A 18 1.07 6.64 8.58
CA ASP A 18 1.90 7.56 9.37
C ASP A 18 3.24 6.93 9.75
N HIS A 19 4.20 7.03 8.83
CA HIS A 19 5.57 6.51 9.01
C HIS A 19 6.29 7.04 10.25
N SER A 20 5.91 8.21 10.77
CA SER A 20 6.54 8.78 11.97
C SER A 20 6.30 7.96 13.24
N LYS A 21 5.27 7.10 13.23
CA LYS A 21 4.93 6.19 14.33
C LYS A 21 5.61 4.82 14.21
N HIS A 22 6.33 4.57 13.12
CA HIS A 22 6.98 3.28 12.91
C HIS A 22 8.21 3.15 13.82
N PRO A 23 8.39 2.05 14.57
CA PRO A 23 9.48 1.93 15.57
C PRO A 23 10.89 1.99 14.97
N GLU A 24 11.02 1.68 13.68
CA GLU A 24 12.29 1.74 12.95
C GLU A 24 12.52 3.06 12.18
N TYR A 25 11.58 4.00 12.23
CA TYR A 25 11.79 5.35 11.67
C TYR A 25 12.42 6.25 12.75
N PRO A 26 13.46 7.06 12.44
CA PRO A 26 14.05 7.34 11.12
C PRO A 26 15.28 6.48 10.77
N ARG A 27 15.54 5.38 11.50
CA ARG A 27 16.68 4.50 11.25
C ARG A 27 16.63 3.87 9.85
N ARG A 28 15.44 3.53 9.40
CA ARG A 28 15.13 3.03 8.04
C ARG A 28 14.38 4.08 7.25
N SER A 29 14.60 4.09 5.94
CA SER A 29 13.93 5.03 5.03
C SER A 29 12.44 4.70 4.90
N ILE A 30 11.64 5.67 4.48
CA ILE A 30 10.20 5.46 4.23
C ILE A 30 10.00 4.37 3.18
N GLU A 31 10.86 4.32 2.18
CA GLU A 31 10.83 3.34 1.09
C GLU A 31 11.13 1.92 1.57
N GLU A 32 12.09 1.75 2.48
CA GLU A 32 12.41 0.45 3.10
C GLU A 32 11.27 -0.06 3.99
N LEU A 33 10.61 0.84 4.71
CA LEU A 33 9.46 0.51 5.55
C LEU A 33 8.23 0.17 4.69
N GLU A 34 8.00 0.93 3.61
CA GLU A 34 6.94 0.68 2.65
C GLU A 34 7.12 -0.69 1.96
N GLU A 35 8.35 -1.04 1.59
CA GLU A 35 8.69 -2.31 0.97
C GLU A 35 8.44 -3.50 1.91
N GLU A 36 8.83 -3.39 3.18
CA GLU A 36 8.52 -4.42 4.18
C GLU A 36 7.02 -4.67 4.30
N ILE A 37 6.22 -3.62 4.46
CA ILE A 37 4.76 -3.74 4.58
C ILE A 37 4.17 -4.35 3.30
N PHE A 38 4.68 -3.96 2.12
CA PHE A 38 4.27 -4.54 0.85
C PHE A 38 4.56 -6.05 0.79
N LEU A 39 5.77 -6.48 1.14
CA LEU A 39 6.15 -7.90 1.16
C LEU A 39 5.35 -8.69 2.21
N GLN A 40 5.11 -8.10 3.39
CA GLN A 40 4.26 -8.70 4.42
C GLN A 40 2.80 -8.83 3.94
N GLY A 41 2.29 -7.84 3.21
CA GLY A 41 0.97 -7.90 2.57
C GLY A 41 0.85 -9.08 1.61
N ILE A 42 1.85 -9.29 0.74
CA ILE A 42 1.91 -10.45 -0.15
C ILE A 42 1.90 -11.76 0.66
N SER A 43 2.72 -11.85 1.71
CA SER A 43 2.75 -13.03 2.59
C SER A 43 1.41 -13.27 3.28
N ASN A 44 0.65 -12.22 3.61
CA ASN A 44 -0.68 -12.30 4.20
C ASN A 44 -1.77 -12.58 3.13
N GLY A 45 -1.42 -12.69 1.86
CA GLY A 45 -2.34 -12.98 0.76
C GLY A 45 -3.16 -11.78 0.30
N VAL A 46 -2.58 -10.57 0.33
CA VAL A 46 -3.16 -9.36 -0.27
C VAL A 46 -2.13 -8.63 -1.14
N LEU A 47 -2.57 -8.12 -2.29
CA LEU A 47 -1.76 -7.29 -3.17
C LEU A 47 -2.21 -5.83 -3.10
N CYS A 48 -1.27 -4.92 -2.86
CA CYS A 48 -1.43 -3.48 -2.99
C CYS A 48 -0.32 -2.92 -3.88
N THR A 49 -0.38 -1.64 -4.25
CA THR A 49 0.73 -0.96 -4.94
C THR A 49 1.44 0.00 -4.00
N ARG A 50 2.77 -0.05 -4.00
CA ARG A 50 3.64 0.91 -3.31
C ARG A 50 3.44 2.32 -3.88
N GLY A 51 3.30 3.33 -3.02
CA GLY A 51 3.23 4.72 -3.39
C GLY A 51 4.52 5.23 -4.03
N ALA A 52 5.68 4.68 -3.61
CA ALA A 52 6.98 5.02 -4.19
C ALA A 52 7.04 4.81 -5.72
N TRP A 53 6.27 3.86 -6.27
CA TRP A 53 6.24 3.59 -7.71
C TRP A 53 5.56 4.69 -8.54
N PHE A 54 4.87 5.63 -7.88
CA PHE A 54 4.18 6.76 -8.53
C PHE A 54 4.93 8.07 -8.38
N ARG A 55 6.13 8.08 -7.77
CA ARG A 55 6.93 9.30 -7.69
C ARG A 55 7.53 9.64 -9.04
N THR A 56 7.40 10.90 -9.43
CA THR A 56 8.01 11.46 -10.63
C THR A 56 9.49 11.80 -10.44
N GLU A 57 9.92 12.00 -9.19
CA GLU A 57 11.29 12.37 -8.83
C GLU A 57 11.92 11.24 -7.99
N PRO A 58 12.75 10.37 -8.58
CA PRO A 58 13.30 9.22 -7.86
C PRO A 58 14.37 9.61 -6.82
N ASN A 59 15.03 10.76 -7.00
CA ASN A 59 16.15 11.20 -6.15
C ASN A 59 15.73 12.10 -4.98
N THR A 60 14.43 12.38 -4.82
CA THR A 60 13.93 13.15 -3.67
C THR A 60 13.44 12.19 -2.58
N PRO A 61 13.71 12.49 -1.29
CA PRO A 61 13.17 11.69 -0.19
C PRO A 61 11.65 11.60 -0.26
N ALA A 62 11.07 10.43 0.06
CA ALA A 62 9.62 10.33 0.15
C ALA A 62 9.07 11.33 1.18
N SER A 63 8.02 12.08 0.81
CA SER A 63 7.32 12.98 1.73
C SER A 63 6.29 12.28 2.61
N GLY A 64 6.03 11.00 2.35
CA GLY A 64 5.11 10.17 3.10
C GLY A 64 5.04 8.74 2.56
N MET A 65 4.41 7.88 3.34
CA MET A 65 4.18 6.47 2.99
C MET A 65 2.75 6.29 2.52
N PHE A 66 2.58 5.72 1.33
CA PHE A 66 1.26 5.54 0.71
C PHE A 66 1.12 4.16 0.11
N PHE A 67 -0.09 3.62 0.16
CA PHE A 67 -0.47 2.41 -0.58
C PHE A 67 -1.67 2.70 -1.46
N ARG A 68 -1.59 2.27 -2.72
CA ARG A 68 -2.72 2.30 -3.63
C ARG A 68 -3.41 0.94 -3.63
N THR A 69 -4.71 0.93 -3.47
CA THR A 69 -5.56 -0.26 -3.68
C THR A 69 -6.61 0.04 -4.74
N THR A 70 -7.20 -1.01 -5.31
CA THR A 70 -8.31 -0.90 -6.25
C THR A 70 -9.44 -1.82 -5.83
N PHE A 71 -10.68 -1.37 -5.99
CA PHE A 71 -11.87 -2.20 -5.76
C PHE A 71 -12.43 -2.80 -7.05
N ALA A 72 -11.90 -2.46 -8.21
CA ALA A 72 -12.42 -2.99 -9.48
C ALA A 72 -12.01 -4.45 -9.76
N SER A 73 -11.04 -4.99 -9.03
CA SER A 73 -10.43 -6.30 -9.34
C SER A 73 -10.94 -7.45 -8.47
N ALA A 74 -11.81 -7.19 -7.50
CA ALA A 74 -12.23 -8.17 -6.50
C ALA A 74 -13.75 -8.05 -6.21
N SER A 75 -14.36 -9.14 -5.76
CA SER A 75 -15.73 -9.10 -5.22
C SER A 75 -15.78 -8.34 -3.89
N GLU A 76 -16.97 -7.96 -3.45
CA GLU A 76 -17.17 -7.26 -2.18
C GLU A 76 -16.62 -8.05 -0.97
N GLU A 77 -16.88 -9.35 -0.92
CA GLU A 77 -16.41 -10.22 0.16
C GLU A 77 -14.89 -10.36 0.16
N ALA A 78 -14.29 -10.46 -1.03
CA ALA A 78 -12.84 -10.54 -1.19
C ALA A 78 -12.16 -9.22 -0.79
N MET A 79 -12.80 -8.07 -1.03
CA MET A 79 -12.30 -6.76 -0.61
C MET A 79 -12.21 -6.63 0.91
N ALA A 80 -13.25 -7.05 1.64
CA ALA A 80 -13.24 -7.00 3.11
C ALA A 80 -12.05 -7.80 3.67
N THR A 81 -11.85 -9.01 3.16
CA THR A 81 -10.72 -9.88 3.53
C THR A 81 -9.37 -9.25 3.16
N ALA A 82 -9.26 -8.64 1.98
CA ALA A 82 -8.03 -7.98 1.52
C ALA A 82 -7.64 -6.80 2.42
N ILE A 83 -8.60 -5.93 2.78
CA ILE A 83 -8.34 -4.78 3.66
C ILE A 83 -7.96 -5.25 5.07
N GLN A 84 -8.58 -6.32 5.59
CA GLN A 84 -8.18 -6.92 6.87
C GLN A 84 -6.72 -7.39 6.85
N ARG A 85 -6.32 -8.13 5.80
CA ARG A 85 -4.95 -8.63 5.62
C ARG A 85 -3.93 -7.51 5.47
N LEU A 86 -4.28 -6.43 4.76
CA LEU A 86 -3.42 -5.25 4.63
C LEU A 86 -3.27 -4.54 5.98
N GLY A 87 -4.36 -4.38 6.71
CA GLY A 87 -4.33 -3.84 8.08
C GLY A 87 -3.47 -4.69 9.02
N GLN A 88 -3.53 -6.02 8.90
CA GLN A 88 -2.66 -6.92 9.67
C GLN A 88 -1.17 -6.74 9.31
N ALA A 89 -0.84 -6.61 8.03
CA ALA A 89 0.55 -6.37 7.61
C ALA A 89 1.11 -5.05 8.16
N ILE A 90 0.30 -3.98 8.13
CA ILE A 90 0.67 -2.69 8.72
C ILE A 90 0.87 -2.84 10.23
N ARG A 91 -0.09 -3.45 10.94
CA ARG A 91 -0.01 -3.66 12.40
C ARG A 91 1.23 -4.46 12.82
N GLN A 92 1.54 -5.53 12.09
CA GLN A 92 2.74 -6.35 12.31
C GLN A 92 4.02 -5.52 12.18
N SER A 93 4.15 -4.73 11.11
CA SER A 93 5.31 -3.86 10.88
C SER A 93 5.45 -2.79 11.97
N TYR A 94 4.34 -2.18 12.39
CA TYR A 94 4.30 -1.18 13.47
C TYR A 94 4.41 -1.78 14.89
N ARG A 95 4.39 -3.11 15.03
CA ARG A 95 4.40 -3.83 16.31
C ARG A 95 3.24 -3.43 17.23
N ILE A 96 2.06 -3.28 16.65
CA ILE A 96 0.81 -2.96 17.37
C ILE A 96 -0.22 -4.07 17.12
N GLU A 97 -0.95 -4.48 18.16
CA GLU A 97 -2.01 -5.49 18.08
C GLU A 97 -3.32 -4.92 17.50
#